data_AF-A0A846DPN2-F1
#
_entry.id   AF-A0A846DPN2-F1
#
_cell.length_a   1.000
_cell.length_b   1.000
_cell.length_c   1.000
_cell.angle_alpha   90.00
_cell.angle_beta   90.00
_cell.angle_gamma   90.00
#
_symmetry.space_group_name_H-M   'P 1'
#
loop_
_entity.id
_entity.type
_entity.pdbx_description
1 polymer ?
#
loop_
_entity_poly.entity_id
_entity_poly.type
_entity_poly.pdbx_seq_one_letter_code
_entity_poly.pdbx_strand_id
1 'polypeptide(L)'
;MGVGSPDGWFAPSLSRVDNILTWVNRLCRVCPISGLSQELVRFDTQALQNAEISGRQYQQGELFGYEVREYLLEKWGSYKESVINIAV
;
A
#
# COMPACT_ATOMS: atom_id res chain seq x y z
N MET A 1 -8.99 12.32 -27.51
CA MET A 1 -7.82 11.45 -27.25
C MET A 1 -7.25 11.82 -25.89
N GLY A 2 -6.82 10.82 -25.11
CA GLY A 2 -6.81 10.81 -23.64
C GLY A 2 -6.12 11.97 -22.92
N VAL A 3 -6.73 12.38 -21.80
CA VAL A 3 -6.16 13.32 -20.82
C VAL A 3 -5.01 12.61 -20.10
N GLY A 4 -3.81 12.72 -20.66
CA GLY A 4 -2.57 12.19 -20.07
C GLY A 4 -1.96 13.23 -19.13
N SER A 5 -1.67 12.82 -17.91
CA SER A 5 -0.94 13.59 -16.89
C SER A 5 0.34 14.24 -17.45
N PRO A 6 0.77 15.41 -16.94
CA PRO A 6 2.06 15.97 -17.33
C PRO A 6 3.16 14.98 -16.93
N ASP A 7 3.96 14.55 -17.90
CA ASP A 7 5.09 13.64 -17.66
C ASP A 7 5.97 14.19 -16.53
N GLY A 8 6.04 13.45 -15.42
CA GLY A 8 6.85 13.82 -14.24
C GLY A 8 6.12 14.56 -13.12
N TRP A 9 4.80 14.75 -13.18
CA TRP A 9 4.07 15.31 -12.04
C TRP A 9 3.85 14.26 -10.94
N PHE A 10 4.58 14.40 -9.83
CA PHE A 10 4.27 13.69 -8.60
C PHE A 10 3.11 14.36 -7.86
N ALA A 11 2.16 13.57 -7.35
CA ALA A 11 1.13 14.08 -6.45
C ALA A 11 1.78 14.79 -5.24
N PRO A 12 1.14 15.78 -4.60
CA PRO A 12 1.73 16.51 -3.47
C PRO A 12 2.26 15.62 -2.34
N SER A 13 1.64 14.46 -2.10
CA SER A 13 2.09 13.44 -1.15
C SER A 13 3.44 12.78 -1.52
N LEU A 14 3.81 12.80 -2.80
CA LEU A 14 5.05 12.25 -3.37
C LEU A 14 6.11 13.32 -3.67
N SER A 15 5.83 14.60 -3.40
CA SER A 15 6.80 15.72 -3.54
C SER A 15 8.11 15.50 -2.76
N ARG A 16 8.09 14.62 -1.76
CA ARG A 16 9.28 14.20 -1.01
C ARG A 16 10.37 13.63 -1.92
N VAL A 17 10.01 12.92 -2.99
CA VAL A 17 10.97 12.31 -3.92
C VAL A 17 11.85 13.37 -4.57
N ASP A 18 11.23 14.39 -5.18
CA ASP A 18 11.95 15.48 -5.84
C ASP A 18 12.79 16.29 -4.86
N ASN A 19 12.29 16.50 -3.64
CA ASN A 19 13.02 17.20 -2.59
C ASN A 19 14.30 16.44 -2.20
N ILE A 20 14.23 15.13 -2.00
CA ILE A 20 15.41 14.31 -1.67
C ILE A 20 16.43 14.38 -2.82
N LEU A 21 15.99 14.15 -4.06
CA LEU A 21 16.87 14.19 -5.23
C LEU A 21 17.56 15.55 -5.38
N THR A 22 16.84 16.63 -5.15
CA THR A 22 17.39 18.00 -5.20
C THR A 22 18.51 18.18 -4.18
N TRP A 23 18.31 17.74 -2.93
CA TRP A 23 19.32 17.90 -1.88
C TRP A 23 20.52 16.97 -2.08
N VAL A 24 20.31 15.73 -2.49
CA VAL A 24 21.39 14.79 -2.81
C VAL A 24 22.28 15.36 -3.92
N ASN A 25 21.69 15.85 -5.00
CA ASN A 25 22.43 16.47 -6.10
C ASN A 25 23.23 17.69 -5.67
N ARG A 26 22.70 18.50 -4.73
CA ARG A 26 23.43 19.65 -4.17
C ARG A 26 24.61 19.21 -3.31
N LEU A 27 24.42 18.21 -2.45
CA LEU A 27 25.48 17.72 -1.56
C LEU A 27 26.61 17.04 -2.36
N CYS A 28 26.28 16.24 -3.37
CA CYS A 28 27.26 15.62 -4.27
C CYS A 28 28.13 16.64 -5.03
N ARG A 29 27.65 17.87 -5.22
CA ARG A 29 28.45 18.95 -5.84
C ARG A 29 29.47 19.57 -4.90
N VAL A 30 29.27 19.45 -3.58
CA VAL A 30 30.13 20.07 -2.57
C VAL A 30 31.16 19.06 -2.05
N CYS A 31 30.82 17.78 -1.97
CA CYS A 31 31.75 16.72 -1.59
C CYS A 31 31.37 15.38 -2.24
N PRO A 32 32.35 14.49 -2.52
CA PRO A 32 32.06 13.15 -2.99
C PRO A 32 31.38 12.34 -1.89
N ILE A 33 30.11 12.00 -2.10
CA ILE A 33 29.33 11.15 -1.19
C ILE A 33 29.57 9.69 -1.55
N SER A 34 30.14 8.92 -0.63
CA SER A 34 30.43 7.49 -0.82
C SER A 34 29.26 6.56 -0.48
N GLY A 35 28.20 7.08 0.16
CA GLY A 35 27.00 6.30 0.49
C GLY A 35 25.86 7.17 0.99
N LEU A 36 24.63 6.72 0.74
CA LEU A 36 23.40 7.34 1.21
C LEU A 36 22.54 6.27 1.89
N SER A 37 22.08 6.56 3.10
CA SER A 37 21.12 5.73 3.83
C SER A 37 19.86 6.54 4.07
N GLN A 38 18.70 5.95 3.78
CA GLN A 38 17.40 6.56 4.00
C GLN A 38 16.51 5.61 4.79
N GLU A 39 15.98 6.08 5.91
CA GLU A 39 14.95 5.36 6.65
C GLU A 39 13.58 5.69 6.05
N LEU A 40 12.91 4.66 5.55
CA LEU A 40 11.54 4.75 5.05
C LEU A 40 10.61 4.20 6.14
N VAL A 41 9.84 5.09 6.76
CA VAL A 41 8.76 4.68 7.66
C VAL A 41 7.65 4.11 6.80
N ARG A 42 7.52 2.78 6.81
CA ARG A 42 6.35 2.09 6.28
C ARG A 42 5.36 1.97 7.42
N PHE A 43 4.11 2.34 7.15
CA PHE A 43 3.03 2.08 8.09
C PHE A 43 2.76 0.57 8.09
N ASP A 44 3.00 -0.07 9.22
CA ASP A 44 2.58 -1.42 9.47
C ASP A 44 1.09 -1.40 9.82
N THR A 45 0.25 -1.64 8.83
CA THR A 45 -1.21 -1.60 9.00
C THR A 45 -1.70 -2.70 9.93
N GLN A 46 -0.98 -3.82 10.07
CA GLN A 46 -1.36 -4.90 10.98
C GLN A 46 -1.03 -4.53 12.42
N ALA A 47 0.17 -4.01 12.68
CA ALA A 47 0.54 -3.52 14.01
C ALA A 47 -0.30 -2.31 14.45
N LEU A 48 -0.76 -1.47 13.51
CA LEU A 48 -1.70 -0.38 13.81
C LEU A 48 -3.09 -0.87 14.23
N GLN A 49 -3.53 -2.03 13.73
CA GLN A 49 -4.81 -2.63 14.11
C GLN A 49 -4.73 -3.40 15.43
N ASN A 50 -3.62 -4.09 15.67
CA ASN A 50 -3.36 -4.79 16.93
C ASN A 50 -1.87 -4.79 17.25
N ALA A 51 -1.45 -3.99 18.24
CA ALA A 51 -0.05 -3.82 18.61
C ALA A 51 0.58 -5.07 19.27
N GLU A 52 -0.23 -6.02 19.73
CA GLU A 52 0.23 -7.28 20.36
C GLU A 52 0.34 -8.44 19.35
N ILE A 53 0.02 -8.21 18.08
CA ILE A 53 0.00 -9.25 17.05
C ILE A 53 1.42 -9.79 16.78
N SER A 54 1.60 -11.10 16.85
CA SER A 54 2.93 -11.73 16.74
C SER A 54 2.90 -13.08 15.99
N GLY A 55 4.05 -13.47 15.46
CA GLY A 55 4.26 -14.79 14.85
C GLY A 55 3.37 -15.07 13.62
N ARG A 56 2.69 -16.23 13.60
CA ARG A 56 1.84 -16.64 12.48
C ARG A 56 0.67 -15.69 12.23
N GLN A 57 0.12 -15.05 13.27
CA GLN A 57 -1.03 -14.13 13.14
C GLN A 57 -0.64 -12.82 12.47
N TYR A 58 0.61 -12.40 12.60
CA TYR A 58 1.17 -11.29 11.84
C TYR A 58 1.25 -11.67 10.34
N GLN A 59 1.82 -12.84 10.02
CA GLN A 59 1.93 -13.28 8.62
C GLN A 59 0.59 -13.65 7.98
N GLN A 60 -0.35 -14.16 8.78
CA GLN A 60 -1.68 -14.59 8.39
C GLN A 60 -2.70 -13.67 9.08
N GLY A 61 -2.93 -12.50 8.49
CA GLY A 61 -4.00 -11.60 8.94
C GLY A 61 -5.38 -12.26 8.83
N GLU A 62 -6.41 -11.58 9.31
CA GLU A 62 -7.79 -12.09 9.35
C GLU A 62 -8.31 -12.59 7.98
N LEU A 63 -7.85 -11.98 6.88
CA LEU A 63 -8.22 -12.33 5.51
C LEU A 63 -7.22 -13.26 4.81
N PHE A 64 -6.32 -13.92 5.54
CA PHE A 64 -5.36 -14.84 4.95
C PHE A 64 -6.08 -16.05 4.36
N GLY A 65 -6.06 -16.16 3.03
CA GLY A 65 -6.79 -17.19 2.29
C GLY A 65 -8.19 -16.79 1.82
N TYR A 66 -8.64 -15.56 2.12
CA TYR A 66 -9.87 -15.00 1.58
C TYR A 66 -9.61 -14.30 0.26
N GLU A 67 -10.42 -14.58 -0.76
CA GLU A 67 -10.39 -13.76 -1.96
C GLU A 67 -11.02 -12.39 -1.67
N VAL A 68 -10.44 -11.32 -2.22
CA VAL A 68 -10.97 -9.95 -2.10
C VAL A 68 -12.45 -9.89 -2.50
N ARG A 69 -12.86 -10.72 -3.47
CA ARG A 69 -14.24 -10.87 -3.91
C ARG A 69 -15.16 -11.41 -2.81
N GLU A 70 -14.75 -12.46 -2.11
CA GLU A 70 -15.53 -13.07 -1.03
C GLU A 70 -15.72 -12.09 0.13
N TYR A 71 -14.66 -11.38 0.52
CA TYR A 71 -14.72 -10.35 1.55
C TYR A 71 -15.66 -9.20 1.19
N LEU A 72 -15.63 -8.73 -0.07
CA LEU A 72 -16.52 -7.67 -0.53
C LEU A 72 -17.99 -8.12 -0.59
N LEU A 73 -18.24 -9.37 -1.00
CA LEU A 73 -19.58 -9.96 -1.01
C LEU A 73 -20.18 -10.08 0.39
N GLU A 74 -19.37 -10.52 1.37
CA GLU A 74 -19.78 -10.61 2.77
C GLU A 74 -20.01 -9.22 3.40
N LYS A 75 -19.10 -8.28 3.18
CA LYS A 75 -19.16 -6.94 3.80
C LYS A 75 -20.33 -6.09 3.33
N TRP A 76 -20.71 -6.20 2.05
CA TRP A 76 -21.66 -5.28 1.43
C TRP A 76 -22.93 -5.94 0.91
N GLY A 77 -23.06 -7.27 1.08
CA GLY A 77 -24.34 -7.98 1.05
C GLY A 77 -25.24 -7.63 -0.13
N SER A 78 -24.94 -8.14 -1.31
CA SER A 78 -25.92 -8.22 -2.40
C SER A 78 -26.14 -9.67 -2.79
N TYR A 79 -26.78 -10.43 -1.90
CA TYR A 79 -27.89 -11.34 -2.23
C TYR A 79 -28.57 -11.80 -0.92
N LYS A 80 -29.59 -11.06 -0.49
CA LYS A 80 -30.70 -11.69 0.22
C LYS A 80 -31.63 -12.25 -0.86
N GLU A 81 -31.41 -13.49 -1.28
CA GLU A 81 -32.52 -14.26 -1.82
C GLU A 81 -32.32 -15.74 -1.52
N SER A 82 -33.16 -16.18 -0.59
CA SER A 82 -33.63 -17.54 -0.38
C SER A 82 -33.80 -18.32 -1.69
N VAL A 83 -33.27 -19.56 -1.68
CA VAL A 83 -33.66 -20.71 -2.52
C VAL A 83 -33.39 -20.60 -4.02
N ILE A 84 -32.30 -21.25 -4.49
CA ILE A 84 -32.39 -22.12 -5.68
C ILE A 84 -31.50 -23.36 -5.43
N ASN A 85 -32.17 -24.49 -5.21
CA ASN A 85 -31.62 -25.82 -5.48
C ASN A 85 -31.18 -25.88 -6.95
N ILE A 86 -29.92 -26.22 -7.20
CA ILE A 86 -29.55 -26.95 -8.43
C ILE A 86 -28.75 -28.15 -7.94
N ALA A 87 -29.45 -29.19 -7.46
CA ALA A 87 -29.51 -30.45 -8.18
C ALA A 87 -29.85 -30.29 -9.67
N VAL A 88 -28.83 -30.38 -10.52
CA VAL A 88 -28.67 -31.37 -11.61
C VAL A 88 -27.17 -31.66 -11.73
#